data_AF-K1SZ40-F1
#
_entry.id   AF-K1SZ40-F1
#
_cell.length_a   1.000
_cell.length_b   1.000
_cell.length_c   1.000
_cell.angle_alpha   90.00
_cell.angle_beta   90.00
_cell.angle_gamma   90.00
#
_symmetry.space_group_name_H-M   'P 1'
#
loop_
_entity.id
_entity.type
_entity.pdbx_description
1 polymer ?
#
loop_
_entity_poly.entity_id
_entity_poly.type
_entity_poly.pdbx_seq_one_letter_code
_entity_poly.pdbx_strand_id
1 'polypeptide(L)'
;MGCYLDSFLYGSGLELRNDNYVYQRIADCYVCPGYTVIPKLRRNGLKGSFADIAPQKLMKALLSDSRVETILKSGRKRDLKHFIDHPQDLDFCWPSYKIVLRQKYRITDIGIWVDYLRMLDRCGKDLHNAHYVCPADLKAEHDKYQNKVRILQEQEKRKEQMKRARENEARFRELKGKFFGLEFTDGTIVVRVLDSVEAYYDEGNALHHCVGQCEYYLKPDTLVFSARIEDKRVETVELSLETFKVLQSRGLCNKNTKYHKRIMNLVHKNIALIRKRMAA
;
A
#
# COMPACT_ATOMS: atom_id res chain seq x y z
N MET A 1 -0.96 -6.37 -34.72
CA MET A 1 -2.17 -7.14 -35.07
C MET A 1 -3.32 -6.59 -34.25
N GLY A 2 -4.25 -5.86 -34.86
CA GLY A 2 -5.45 -5.36 -34.18
C GLY A 2 -6.52 -6.45 -34.13
N CYS A 3 -7.12 -6.69 -32.97
CA CYS A 3 -8.26 -7.58 -32.81
C CYS A 3 -9.53 -6.90 -33.36
N TYR A 4 -10.30 -7.63 -34.17
CA TYR A 4 -11.65 -7.25 -34.58
C TYR A 4 -12.55 -7.21 -33.34
N LEU A 5 -13.27 -6.11 -33.17
CA LEU A 5 -14.18 -5.84 -32.06
C LEU A 5 -15.47 -5.33 -32.68
N ASP A 6 -16.54 -6.13 -32.65
CA ASP A 6 -17.84 -5.82 -33.23
C ASP A 6 -18.93 -6.05 -32.20
N SER A 7 -19.94 -5.18 -32.23
CA SER A 7 -21.08 -5.18 -31.33
C SER A 7 -22.41 -5.35 -32.06
N PHE A 8 -22.42 -5.33 -33.39
CA PHE A 8 -23.63 -5.45 -34.18
C PHE A 8 -23.97 -6.92 -34.45
N LEU A 9 -24.91 -7.45 -33.67
CA LEU A 9 -25.58 -8.71 -33.98
C LEU A 9 -26.66 -8.41 -35.02
N TYR A 10 -26.33 -8.64 -36.29
CA TYR A 10 -27.27 -8.48 -37.39
C TYR A 10 -28.51 -9.36 -37.14
N GLY A 11 -29.69 -8.75 -37.02
CA GLY A 11 -30.96 -9.45 -36.77
C GLY A 11 -31.41 -9.52 -35.30
N SER A 12 -30.66 -8.96 -34.34
CA SER A 12 -31.19 -8.78 -32.98
C SER A 12 -32.25 -7.67 -32.94
N GLY A 13 -33.28 -7.83 -32.10
CA GLY A 13 -34.26 -6.77 -31.86
C GLY A 13 -33.63 -5.50 -31.28
N LEU A 14 -34.33 -4.36 -31.41
CA LEU A 14 -33.94 -3.10 -30.78
C LEU A 14 -34.03 -3.25 -29.25
N GLU A 15 -32.90 -3.14 -28.57
CA GLU A 15 -32.81 -3.26 -27.11
C GLU A 15 -31.89 -2.18 -26.51
N LEU A 16 -32.19 -1.72 -25.30
CA LEU A 16 -31.29 -0.87 -24.53
C LEU A 16 -30.18 -1.72 -23.94
N ARG A 17 -28.98 -1.64 -24.54
CA ARG A 17 -27.81 -2.37 -24.06
C ARG A 17 -27.06 -1.60 -22.99
N ASN A 18 -26.53 -2.33 -22.01
CA ASN A 18 -25.60 -1.77 -21.03
C ASN A 18 -24.28 -1.36 -21.72
N ASP A 19 -23.69 -0.27 -21.23
CA ASP A 19 -22.39 0.19 -21.70
C ASP A 19 -21.32 -0.91 -21.47
N ASN A 20 -20.43 -1.11 -22.43
CA ASN A 20 -19.41 -2.16 -22.38
C ASN A 20 -18.10 -1.66 -23.01
N TYR A 21 -17.00 -2.38 -22.75
CA TYR A 21 -15.68 -1.97 -23.22
C TYR A 21 -15.57 -1.88 -24.75
N VAL A 22 -16.38 -2.67 -25.48
CA VAL A 22 -16.40 -2.69 -26.94
C VAL A 22 -17.05 -1.40 -27.47
N TYR A 23 -18.17 -0.98 -26.89
CA TYR A 23 -18.82 0.31 -27.20
C TYR A 23 -17.90 1.49 -26.91
N GLN A 24 -17.20 1.47 -25.78
CA GLN A 24 -16.25 2.53 -25.43
C GLN A 24 -15.05 2.59 -26.39
N ARG A 25 -14.67 1.45 -26.98
CA ARG A 25 -13.53 1.33 -27.90
C ARG A 25 -13.88 1.64 -29.36
N ILE A 26 -15.11 1.36 -29.78
CA ILE A 26 -15.65 1.72 -31.10
C ILE A 26 -16.15 3.17 -31.11
N ALA A 27 -16.55 3.71 -29.95
CA ALA A 27 -16.93 5.10 -29.77
C ALA A 27 -15.71 6.05 -29.80
N ASP A 28 -14.96 6.02 -30.90
CA ASP A 28 -14.02 7.09 -31.26
C ASP A 28 -14.83 8.25 -31.85
N CYS A 29 -15.77 8.75 -31.05
CA CYS A 29 -16.71 9.76 -31.48
C CYS A 29 -16.09 11.14 -31.29
N TYR A 30 -15.39 11.63 -32.32
CA TYR A 30 -15.37 13.08 -32.53
C TYR A 30 -16.82 13.55 -32.54
N VAL A 31 -17.21 14.28 -31.48
CA VAL A 31 -18.57 14.78 -31.33
C VAL A 31 -18.88 15.65 -32.55
N CYS A 32 -19.98 15.33 -33.24
CA CYS A 32 -20.45 16.14 -34.37
C CYS A 32 -20.50 17.61 -33.95
N PRO A 33 -19.86 18.55 -34.68
CA PRO A 33 -19.80 19.96 -34.30
C PRO A 33 -21.17 20.60 -34.05
N GLY A 34 -22.21 20.09 -34.72
CA GLY A 34 -23.61 20.45 -34.48
C GLY A 34 -24.33 19.39 -33.64
N TYR A 35 -24.48 19.65 -32.34
CA TYR A 35 -25.31 18.83 -31.47
C TYR A 35 -26.33 19.68 -30.71
N THR A 36 -27.51 19.11 -30.50
CA THR A 36 -28.58 19.74 -29.71
C THR A 36 -28.63 19.09 -28.33
N VAL A 37 -28.62 19.91 -27.27
CA VAL A 37 -28.79 19.46 -25.89
C VAL A 37 -30.11 19.96 -25.33
N ILE A 38 -30.68 19.19 -24.41
CA ILE A 38 -31.86 19.63 -23.65
C ILE A 38 -31.58 20.95 -22.91
N PRO A 39 -32.60 21.81 -22.72
CA PRO A 39 -32.43 23.12 -22.07
C PRO A 39 -31.73 23.05 -20.71
N LYS A 40 -32.02 22.00 -19.92
CA LYS A 40 -31.41 21.77 -18.60
C LYS A 40 -29.89 21.62 -18.68
N LEU A 41 -29.37 20.83 -19.62
CA LEU A 41 -27.92 20.65 -19.81
C LEU A 41 -27.25 21.93 -20.32
N ARG A 42 -27.91 22.67 -21.21
CA ARG A 42 -27.43 23.97 -21.70
C ARG A 42 -27.32 24.99 -20.56
N ARG A 43 -28.31 25.04 -19.68
CA ARG A 43 -28.31 25.87 -18.45
C ARG A 43 -27.17 25.50 -17.51
N ASN A 44 -26.93 24.20 -17.33
CA ASN A 44 -25.87 23.65 -16.48
C ASN A 44 -24.45 23.82 -17.09
N GLY A 45 -24.32 24.47 -18.26
CA GLY A 45 -23.03 24.89 -18.81
C GLY A 45 -22.51 24.06 -19.98
N LEU A 46 -23.22 23.02 -20.43
CA LEU A 46 -22.83 22.23 -21.59
C LEU A 46 -23.04 23.04 -22.89
N LYS A 47 -21.97 23.68 -23.36
CA LYS A 47 -21.94 24.51 -24.57
C LYS A 47 -20.69 24.20 -25.40
N GLY A 48 -20.88 23.73 -26.63
CA GLY A 48 -19.82 23.53 -27.63
C GLY A 48 -18.92 22.32 -27.40
N SER A 49 -18.28 22.16 -26.24
CA SER A 49 -17.30 21.09 -26.00
C SER A 49 -17.69 20.18 -24.84
N PHE A 50 -17.43 18.87 -24.99
CA PHE A 50 -17.55 17.86 -23.93
C PHE A 50 -16.29 17.71 -23.07
N ALA A 51 -15.35 18.66 -23.18
CA ALA A 51 -14.13 18.72 -22.36
C ALA A 51 -13.28 17.43 -22.39
N ASP A 52 -13.27 16.72 -23.52
CA ASP A 52 -12.55 15.44 -23.71
C ASP A 52 -13.01 14.35 -22.72
N ILE A 53 -14.29 14.42 -22.32
CA ILE A 53 -15.00 13.47 -21.47
C ILE A 53 -16.10 12.83 -22.32
N ALA A 54 -16.33 11.53 -22.12
CA ALA A 54 -17.39 10.81 -22.82
C ALA A 54 -18.76 11.49 -22.56
N PRO A 55 -19.56 11.82 -23.61
CA PRO A 55 -20.80 12.57 -23.47
C PRO A 55 -21.75 12.03 -22.41
N GLN A 56 -21.96 10.71 -22.37
CA GLN A 56 -22.81 10.04 -21.39
C GLN A 56 -22.34 10.26 -19.94
N LYS A 57 -21.03 10.24 -19.69
CA LYS A 57 -20.47 10.49 -18.35
C LYS A 57 -20.69 11.94 -17.94
N LEU A 58 -20.35 12.88 -18.82
CA LEU A 58 -20.47 14.31 -18.54
C LEU A 58 -21.94 14.73 -18.35
N MET A 59 -22.84 14.29 -19.23
CA MET A 59 -24.26 14.60 -19.13
C MET A 59 -24.88 14.03 -17.85
N LYS A 60 -24.56 12.78 -17.50
CA LYS A 60 -25.01 12.17 -16.25
C LYS A 60 -24.52 12.97 -15.04
N ALA A 61 -23.22 13.27 -15.00
CA ALA A 61 -22.62 14.04 -13.91
C ALA A 61 -23.24 15.45 -13.76
N LEU A 62 -23.47 16.16 -14.86
CA LEU A 62 -24.10 17.50 -14.86
C LEU A 62 -25.57 17.48 -14.40
N LEU A 63 -26.28 16.38 -14.60
CA LEU A 63 -27.66 16.23 -14.14
C LEU A 63 -27.75 15.79 -12.68
N SER A 64 -26.73 15.10 -12.18
CA SER A 64 -26.68 14.55 -10.82
C SER A 64 -26.06 15.50 -9.80
N ASP A 65 -25.05 16.29 -10.16
CA ASP A 65 -24.26 17.07 -9.21
C ASP A 65 -24.00 18.51 -9.69
N SER A 66 -24.42 19.51 -8.90
CA SER A 66 -24.22 20.93 -9.20
C SER A 66 -22.77 21.40 -9.06
N ARG A 67 -21.93 20.65 -8.33
CA ARG A 67 -20.48 20.92 -8.22
C ARG A 67 -19.78 20.74 -9.55
N VAL A 68 -20.19 19.73 -10.33
CA VAL A 68 -19.68 19.45 -11.67
C VAL A 68 -19.96 20.61 -12.62
N GLU A 69 -21.17 21.19 -12.55
CA GLU A 69 -21.52 22.43 -13.27
C GLU A 69 -20.58 23.58 -12.91
N THR A 70 -20.27 23.76 -11.62
CA THR A 70 -19.37 24.81 -11.14
C THR A 70 -17.97 24.64 -11.72
N ILE A 71 -17.43 23.41 -11.69
CA ILE A 71 -16.10 23.11 -12.24
C ILE A 71 -16.10 23.32 -13.76
N LEU A 72 -17.12 22.84 -14.47
CA LEU A 72 -17.25 23.02 -15.92
C LEU A 72 -17.26 24.51 -16.29
N LYS A 73 -18.06 25.32 -15.60
CA LYS A 73 -18.16 26.77 -15.83
C LYS A 73 -16.87 27.52 -15.49
N SER A 74 -16.03 26.98 -14.60
CA SER A 74 -14.70 27.53 -14.32
C SER A 74 -13.67 27.29 -15.43
N GLY A 75 -14.00 26.49 -16.45
CA GLY A 75 -13.11 26.18 -17.57
C GLY A 75 -12.01 25.16 -17.27
N ARG A 76 -12.00 24.58 -16.07
CA ARG A 76 -10.98 23.62 -15.61
C ARG A 76 -11.30 22.19 -16.07
N LYS A 77 -11.12 21.96 -17.38
CA LYS A 77 -11.45 20.67 -18.04
C LYS A 77 -10.71 19.46 -17.45
N ARG A 78 -9.43 19.63 -17.06
CA ARG A 78 -8.62 18.54 -16.48
C ARG A 78 -9.15 18.12 -15.11
N ASP A 79 -9.40 19.08 -14.24
CA ASP A 79 -9.99 18.86 -12.91
C ASP A 79 -11.36 18.19 -13.03
N LEU A 80 -12.19 18.69 -13.95
CA LEU A 80 -13.52 18.13 -14.25
C LEU A 80 -13.44 16.64 -14.61
N LYS A 81 -12.51 16.27 -15.49
CA LYS A 81 -12.31 14.88 -15.91
C LYS A 81 -11.94 13.99 -14.73
N HIS A 82 -10.98 14.43 -13.91
CA HIS A 82 -10.54 13.68 -12.72
C HIS A 82 -11.69 13.41 -11.76
N PHE A 83 -12.48 14.43 -11.44
CA PHE A 83 -13.60 14.29 -10.49
C PHE A 83 -14.79 13.50 -11.02
N ILE A 84 -15.00 13.47 -12.35
CA ILE A 84 -16.02 12.59 -12.94
C ILE A 84 -15.59 11.12 -12.85
N ASP A 85 -14.30 10.83 -13.05
CA ASP A 85 -13.78 9.46 -12.93
C ASP A 85 -13.62 9.04 -11.45
N HIS A 86 -13.37 9.98 -10.53
CA HIS A 86 -13.19 9.74 -9.09
C HIS A 86 -14.12 10.62 -8.24
N PRO A 87 -15.43 10.31 -8.17
CA PRO A 87 -16.40 11.14 -7.44
C PRO A 87 -16.11 11.26 -5.94
N GLN A 88 -15.51 10.24 -5.33
CA GLN A 88 -15.12 10.27 -3.91
C GLN A 88 -14.05 11.32 -3.60
N ASP A 89 -13.18 11.63 -4.57
CA ASP A 89 -12.17 12.68 -4.41
C ASP A 89 -12.82 14.06 -4.40
N LEU A 90 -13.89 14.24 -5.19
CA LEU A 90 -14.66 15.48 -5.19
C LEU A 90 -15.32 15.72 -3.84
N ASP A 91 -15.91 14.67 -3.25
CA ASP A 91 -16.53 14.75 -1.93
C ASP A 91 -15.53 15.19 -0.85
N PHE A 92 -14.35 14.58 -0.84
CA PHE A 92 -13.28 14.92 0.09
C PHE A 92 -12.71 16.32 -0.15
N CYS A 93 -12.42 16.69 -1.40
CA CYS A 93 -11.67 17.90 -1.71
C CYS A 93 -12.53 19.15 -1.90
N TRP A 94 -13.87 19.04 -1.99
CA TRP A 94 -14.72 20.17 -2.38
C TRP A 94 -14.53 21.45 -1.52
N PRO A 95 -14.41 21.39 -0.18
CA PRO A 95 -14.12 22.56 0.63
C PRO A 95 -12.82 23.26 0.21
N SER A 96 -11.75 22.48 0.06
CA SER A 96 -10.42 22.94 -0.38
C SER A 96 -10.46 23.48 -1.81
N TYR A 97 -11.21 22.82 -2.70
CA TYR A 97 -11.35 23.21 -4.09
C TYR A 97 -12.05 24.58 -4.25
N LYS A 98 -13.03 24.89 -3.40
CA LYS A 98 -13.64 26.24 -3.35
C LYS A 98 -12.59 27.33 -3.05
N ILE A 99 -11.60 27.03 -2.22
CA ILE A 99 -10.50 27.96 -1.92
C ILE A 99 -9.60 28.13 -3.14
N VAL A 100 -9.27 27.03 -3.84
CA VAL A 100 -8.52 27.07 -5.11
C VAL A 100 -9.22 27.96 -6.13
N LEU A 101 -10.55 27.81 -6.28
CA LEU A 101 -11.34 28.64 -7.19
C LEU A 101 -11.31 30.12 -6.79
N ARG A 102 -11.45 30.43 -5.49
CA ARG A 102 -11.41 31.80 -4.96
C ARG A 102 -10.05 32.46 -5.16
N GLN A 103 -8.97 31.73 -4.87
CA GLN A 103 -7.59 32.20 -5.00
C GLN A 103 -7.06 32.15 -6.44
N LYS A 104 -7.88 31.66 -7.39
CA LYS A 104 -7.49 31.45 -8.79
C LYS A 104 -6.22 30.59 -8.93
N TYR A 105 -5.95 29.71 -7.98
CA TYR A 105 -4.73 28.88 -7.94
C TYR A 105 -4.75 27.85 -9.06
N ARG A 106 -3.72 27.81 -9.89
CA ARG A 106 -3.62 26.87 -11.01
C ARG A 106 -3.00 25.55 -10.52
N ILE A 107 -3.82 24.50 -10.48
CA ILE A 107 -3.35 23.16 -10.15
C ILE A 107 -2.61 22.59 -11.37
N THR A 108 -1.34 22.22 -11.21
CA THR A 108 -0.53 21.63 -12.28
C THR A 108 -0.98 20.20 -12.60
N ASP A 109 -1.19 19.40 -11.54
CA ASP A 109 -1.66 18.02 -11.60
C ASP A 109 -2.68 17.79 -10.49
N ILE A 110 -3.91 17.44 -10.89
CA ILE A 110 -5.03 17.26 -9.97
C ILE A 110 -4.89 15.99 -9.12
N GLY A 111 -4.33 14.92 -9.68
CA GLY A 111 -4.10 13.68 -8.94
C GLY A 111 -3.10 13.89 -7.81
N ILE A 112 -1.96 14.52 -8.12
CA ILE A 112 -0.94 14.86 -7.11
C ILE A 112 -1.53 15.79 -6.04
N TRP A 113 -2.38 16.74 -6.44
CA TRP A 113 -3.01 17.67 -5.50
C TRP A 113 -3.98 16.98 -4.54
N VAL A 114 -4.82 16.06 -5.04
CA VAL A 114 -5.72 15.26 -4.20
C VAL A 114 -4.92 14.40 -3.22
N ASP A 115 -3.89 13.70 -3.71
CA ASP A 115 -3.01 12.88 -2.86
C ASP A 115 -2.33 13.72 -1.78
N TYR A 116 -1.83 14.90 -2.14
CA TYR A 116 -1.27 15.86 -1.20
C TYR A 116 -2.28 16.30 -0.12
N LEU A 117 -3.54 16.60 -0.48
CA LEU A 117 -4.58 16.94 0.50
C LEU A 117 -4.86 15.78 1.47
N ARG A 118 -4.88 14.53 0.98
CA ARG A 118 -5.03 13.35 1.84
C ARG A 118 -3.86 13.19 2.81
N MET A 119 -2.64 13.55 2.38
CA MET A 119 -1.46 13.55 3.28
C MET A 119 -1.54 14.67 4.32
N LEU A 120 -2.03 15.85 3.95
CA LEU A 120 -2.27 16.95 4.89
C LEU A 120 -3.28 16.55 5.98
N ASP A 121 -4.38 15.91 5.59
CA ASP A 121 -5.41 15.40 6.50
C ASP A 121 -4.83 14.39 7.50
N ARG A 122 -4.06 13.41 7.01
CA ARG A 122 -3.34 12.44 7.86
C ARG A 122 -2.34 13.11 8.80
N CYS A 123 -1.74 14.22 8.39
CA CYS A 123 -0.85 15.01 9.23
C CYS A 123 -1.58 16.03 10.13
N GLY A 124 -2.91 16.00 10.18
CA GLY A 124 -3.73 16.89 11.00
C GLY A 124 -3.64 18.36 10.60
N LYS A 125 -3.43 18.65 9.32
CA LYS A 125 -3.34 20.03 8.80
C LYS A 125 -4.71 20.53 8.36
N ASP A 126 -4.90 21.84 8.50
CA ASP A 126 -6.16 22.49 8.15
C ASP A 126 -6.32 22.61 6.63
N LEU A 127 -7.26 21.85 6.08
CA LEU A 127 -7.62 21.86 4.65
C LEU A 127 -8.46 23.08 4.26
N HIS A 128 -8.88 23.93 5.20
CA HIS A 128 -9.61 25.17 4.93
C HIS A 128 -8.68 26.39 4.84
N ASN A 129 -7.38 26.19 5.03
CA ASN A 129 -6.40 27.27 4.95
C ASN A 129 -5.75 27.31 3.57
N ALA A 130 -5.84 28.48 2.92
CA ALA A 130 -5.24 28.73 1.61
C ALA A 130 -3.73 28.48 1.57
N HIS A 131 -3.02 28.69 2.68
CA HIS A 131 -1.58 28.44 2.78
C HIS A 131 -1.22 26.96 2.50
N TYR A 132 -2.04 26.02 2.99
CA TYR A 132 -1.80 24.60 2.78
C TYR A 132 -2.36 24.12 1.43
N VAL A 133 -3.54 24.60 1.05
CA VAL A 133 -4.27 24.12 -0.14
C VAL A 133 -3.67 24.62 -1.45
N CYS A 134 -3.06 25.81 -1.45
CA CYS A 134 -2.51 26.46 -2.64
C CYS A 134 -0.98 26.64 -2.51
N PRO A 135 -0.19 25.56 -2.52
CA PRO A 135 1.26 25.66 -2.41
C PRO A 135 1.87 26.31 -3.66
N ALA A 136 2.97 27.06 -3.50
CA ALA A 136 3.68 27.64 -4.64
C ALA A 136 4.30 26.57 -5.54
N ASP A 137 4.88 25.52 -4.93
CA ASP A 137 5.36 24.33 -5.60
C ASP A 137 4.65 23.09 -5.04
N LEU A 138 3.67 22.60 -5.80
CA LEU A 138 2.88 21.43 -5.44
C LEU A 138 3.75 20.17 -5.30
N LYS A 139 4.75 19.99 -6.15
CA LYS A 139 5.54 18.76 -6.19
C LYS A 139 6.48 18.69 -5.00
N ALA A 140 7.15 19.80 -4.68
CA ALA A 140 8.02 19.88 -3.52
C ALA A 140 7.26 19.66 -2.20
N GLU A 141 6.09 20.29 -2.03
CA GLU A 141 5.29 20.09 -0.81
C GLU A 141 4.69 18.67 -0.75
N HIS A 142 4.26 18.11 -1.87
CA HIS A 142 3.83 16.71 -1.93
C HIS A 142 4.94 15.77 -1.41
N ASP A 143 6.16 15.87 -1.96
CA ASP A 143 7.24 14.95 -1.61
C ASP A 143 7.69 15.12 -0.13
N LYS A 144 7.65 16.35 0.38
CA LYS A 144 7.87 16.66 1.79
C LYS A 144 6.84 15.99 2.71
N TYR A 145 5.55 16.09 2.39
CA TYR A 145 4.50 15.48 3.19
C TYR A 145 4.45 13.96 3.01
N GLN A 146 4.81 13.43 1.85
CA GLN A 146 4.99 12.00 1.63
C GLN A 146 6.05 11.43 2.58
N ASN A 147 7.18 12.12 2.74
CA ASN A 147 8.20 11.71 3.70
C ASN A 147 7.70 11.78 5.15
N LYS A 148 6.95 12.83 5.53
CA LYS A 148 6.35 12.94 6.87
C LYS A 148 5.38 11.80 7.16
N VAL A 149 4.47 11.50 6.24
CA VAL A 149 3.52 10.38 6.38
C VAL A 149 4.27 9.05 6.51
N ARG A 150 5.34 8.83 5.73
CA ARG A 150 6.18 7.64 5.85
C ARG A 150 6.79 7.50 7.24
N ILE A 151 7.35 8.58 7.80
CA ILE A 151 7.93 8.58 9.15
C ILE A 151 6.86 8.28 10.20
N LEU A 152 5.67 8.89 10.11
CA LEU A 152 4.56 8.63 11.03
C LEU A 152 4.12 7.17 10.98
N GLN A 153 3.94 6.61 9.78
CA GLN A 153 3.58 5.21 9.59
C GLN A 153 4.64 4.25 10.16
N GLU A 154 5.92 4.58 10.00
CA GLU A 154 7.00 3.78 10.58
C GLU A 154 6.98 3.83 12.12
N GLN A 155 6.72 5.00 12.71
CA GLN A 155 6.58 5.13 14.16
C GLN A 155 5.36 4.37 14.69
N GLU A 156 4.22 4.45 14.01
CA GLU A 156 3.01 3.69 14.37
C GLU A 156 3.25 2.19 14.30
N LYS A 157 3.85 1.71 13.21
CA LYS A 157 4.23 0.30 13.07
C LYS A 157 5.16 -0.16 14.19
N ARG A 158 6.18 0.63 14.54
CA ARG A 158 7.09 0.30 15.65
C ARG A 158 6.36 0.27 17.00
N LYS A 159 5.47 1.22 17.26
CA LYS A 159 4.64 1.24 18.48
C LYS A 159 3.73 0.02 18.56
N GLU A 160 3.09 -0.33 17.45
CA GLU A 160 2.23 -1.51 17.36
C GLU A 160 3.02 -2.80 17.56
N GLN A 161 4.20 -2.93 16.93
CA GLN A 161 5.13 -4.04 17.13
C GLN A 161 5.55 -4.16 18.60
N MET A 162 5.92 -3.05 19.24
CA MET A 162 6.30 -3.05 20.66
C MET A 162 5.13 -3.43 21.58
N LYS A 163 3.91 -2.97 21.28
CA LYS A 163 2.70 -3.36 22.03
C LYS A 163 2.44 -4.86 21.90
N ARG A 164 2.44 -5.39 20.67
CA ARG A 164 2.25 -6.82 20.40
C ARG A 164 3.36 -7.67 21.00
N ALA A 165 4.60 -7.18 21.02
CA ALA A 165 5.72 -7.87 21.66
C ALA A 165 5.47 -8.01 23.17
N ARG A 166 5.08 -6.92 23.85
CA ARG A 166 4.75 -6.93 25.29
C ARG A 166 3.59 -7.86 25.63
N GLU A 167 2.52 -7.86 24.83
CA GLU A 167 1.35 -8.71 25.04
C GLU A 167 1.70 -10.20 24.90
N ASN A 168 2.60 -10.53 23.98
CA ASN A 168 2.97 -11.92 23.69
C ASN A 168 4.18 -12.44 24.48
N GLU A 169 4.94 -11.57 25.15
CA GLU A 169 6.20 -11.92 25.82
C GLU A 169 6.00 -13.00 26.90
N ALA A 170 4.90 -12.94 27.67
CA ALA A 170 4.60 -13.93 28.69
C ALA A 170 4.36 -15.33 28.09
N ARG A 171 3.51 -15.40 27.06
CA ARG A 171 3.22 -16.65 26.33
C ARG A 171 4.45 -17.17 25.58
N PHE A 172 5.25 -16.27 25.03
CA PHE A 172 6.51 -16.61 24.38
C PHE A 172 7.49 -17.26 25.35
N ARG A 173 7.65 -16.68 26.55
CA ARG A 173 8.52 -17.21 27.60
C ARG A 173 8.04 -18.55 28.13
N GLU A 174 6.73 -18.76 28.25
CA GLU A 174 6.16 -20.07 28.59
C GLU A 174 6.52 -21.15 27.56
N LEU A 175 6.40 -20.83 26.26
CA LEU A 175 6.66 -21.79 25.18
C LEU A 175 8.16 -22.05 24.94
N LYS A 176 8.99 -21.00 25.01
CA LYS A 176 10.38 -21.02 24.55
C LYS A 176 11.42 -20.84 25.65
N GLY A 177 11.02 -20.46 26.86
CA GLY A 177 11.92 -20.12 27.97
C GLY A 177 12.97 -21.17 28.30
N LYS A 178 12.61 -22.45 28.22
CA LYS A 178 13.54 -23.58 28.45
C LYS A 178 14.74 -23.62 27.48
N PHE A 179 14.60 -23.02 26.30
CA PHE A 179 15.65 -22.95 25.28
C PHE A 179 16.50 -21.68 25.36
N PHE A 180 16.13 -20.71 26.20
CA PHE A 180 16.89 -19.48 26.31
C PHE A 180 18.30 -19.75 26.86
N GLY A 181 19.26 -18.98 26.34
CA GLY A 181 20.69 -19.18 26.58
C GLY A 181 21.33 -20.34 25.81
N LEU A 182 20.60 -21.03 24.91
CA LEU A 182 21.21 -21.97 23.99
C LEU A 182 21.99 -21.21 22.91
N GLU A 183 23.28 -21.47 22.86
CA GLU A 183 24.22 -20.95 21.89
C GLU A 183 25.17 -22.05 21.42
N PHE A 184 25.42 -22.10 20.12
CA PHE A 184 26.35 -23.02 19.49
C PHE A 184 27.39 -22.21 18.74
N THR A 185 28.66 -22.57 18.88
CA THR A 185 29.75 -21.91 18.17
C THR A 185 30.69 -22.92 17.54
N ASP A 186 31.22 -22.57 16.38
CA ASP A 186 32.34 -23.27 15.74
C ASP A 186 33.62 -22.41 15.72
N GLY A 187 33.66 -21.37 16.56
CA GLY A 187 34.73 -20.39 16.65
C GLY A 187 34.56 -19.20 15.71
N THR A 188 33.85 -19.34 14.60
CA THR A 188 33.57 -18.23 13.66
C THR A 188 32.10 -17.86 13.62
N ILE A 189 31.22 -18.86 13.60
CA ILE A 189 29.77 -18.70 13.51
C ILE A 189 29.18 -18.97 14.89
N VAL A 190 28.36 -18.04 15.36
CA VAL A 190 27.57 -18.18 16.58
C VAL A 190 26.11 -18.35 16.19
N VAL A 191 25.50 -19.45 16.60
CA VAL A 191 24.07 -19.74 16.37
C VAL A 191 23.38 -19.75 17.73
N ARG A 192 22.52 -18.77 17.98
CA ARG A 192 21.84 -18.59 19.26
C ARG A 192 20.33 -18.53 19.10
N VAL A 193 19.59 -18.99 20.11
CA VAL A 193 18.13 -18.89 20.14
C VAL A 193 17.71 -17.42 20.24
N LEU A 194 16.65 -17.05 19.52
CA LEU A 194 15.99 -15.76 19.73
C LEU A 194 15.20 -15.79 21.05
N ASP A 195 15.54 -14.90 21.98
CA ASP A 195 15.17 -14.96 23.40
C ASP A 195 14.08 -13.97 23.81
N SER A 196 13.59 -13.15 22.88
CA SER A 196 12.47 -12.23 23.09
C SER A 196 11.67 -12.04 21.80
N VAL A 197 10.41 -11.60 21.93
CA VAL A 197 9.58 -11.28 20.76
C VAL A 197 10.18 -10.09 19.98
N GLU A 198 10.83 -9.15 20.67
CA GLU A 198 11.56 -8.03 20.04
C GLU A 198 12.73 -8.53 19.18
N ALA A 199 13.50 -9.52 19.64
CA ALA A 199 14.58 -10.11 18.86
C ALA A 199 14.08 -10.74 17.55
N TYR A 200 12.88 -11.32 17.52
CA TYR A 200 12.25 -11.80 16.28
C TYR A 200 11.94 -10.67 15.29
N TYR A 201 11.42 -9.54 15.78
CA TYR A 201 11.16 -8.37 14.94
C TYR A 201 12.46 -7.77 14.39
N ASP A 202 13.48 -7.61 15.25
CA ASP A 202 14.78 -7.09 14.85
C ASP A 202 15.46 -7.99 13.80
N GLU A 203 15.39 -9.31 13.98
CA GLU A 203 15.96 -10.27 13.06
C GLU A 203 15.25 -10.21 11.69
N GLY A 204 13.91 -10.19 11.69
CA GLY A 204 13.11 -10.08 10.47
C GLY A 204 13.31 -8.74 9.74
N ASN A 205 13.43 -7.64 10.48
CA ASN A 205 13.69 -6.32 9.92
C ASN A 205 15.10 -6.23 9.32
N ALA A 206 16.12 -6.77 10.00
CA ALA A 206 17.51 -6.72 9.54
C ALA A 206 17.77 -7.57 8.30
N LEU A 207 17.14 -8.75 8.21
CA LEU A 207 17.35 -9.68 7.10
C LEU A 207 16.25 -9.58 6.01
N HIS A 208 15.29 -8.65 6.16
CA HIS A 208 14.18 -8.42 5.23
C HIS A 208 13.40 -9.70 4.87
N HIS A 209 13.12 -10.54 5.86
CA HIS A 209 12.31 -11.75 5.68
C HIS A 209 11.34 -11.97 6.85
N CYS A 210 10.35 -12.83 6.62
CA CYS A 210 9.13 -12.91 7.43
C CYS A 210 9.30 -13.48 8.85
N VAL A 211 10.51 -13.62 9.41
CA VAL A 211 10.68 -14.25 10.74
C VAL A 211 10.04 -13.41 11.85
N GLY A 212 9.97 -12.09 11.69
CA GLY A 212 9.24 -11.19 12.59
C GLY A 212 7.76 -10.98 12.22
N GLN A 213 7.27 -11.52 11.10
CA GLN A 213 5.91 -11.31 10.61
C GLN A 213 5.13 -12.64 10.67
N CYS A 214 3.86 -12.64 11.06
CA CYS A 214 3.02 -13.85 11.21
C CYS A 214 3.26 -14.72 12.47
N GLU A 215 3.60 -14.10 13.61
CA GLU A 215 3.55 -14.78 14.92
C GLU A 215 4.42 -16.04 15.05
N TYR A 216 5.53 -16.15 14.28
CA TYR A 216 6.44 -17.30 14.36
C TYR A 216 6.95 -17.59 15.77
N TYR A 217 7.08 -16.55 16.60
CA TYR A 217 7.45 -16.67 18.00
C TYR A 217 6.39 -17.42 18.85
N LEU A 218 5.11 -17.45 18.46
CA LEU A 218 4.05 -18.17 19.17
C LEU A 218 3.86 -19.63 18.73
N LYS A 219 4.56 -20.08 17.69
CA LYS A 219 4.44 -21.47 17.22
C LYS A 219 5.04 -22.42 18.26
N PRO A 220 4.27 -23.33 18.87
CA PRO A 220 4.78 -24.19 19.95
C PRO A 220 5.85 -25.17 19.45
N ASP A 221 5.72 -25.68 18.22
CA ASP A 221 6.50 -26.80 17.71
C ASP A 221 7.75 -26.40 16.93
N THR A 222 8.11 -25.11 16.93
CA THR A 222 9.27 -24.60 16.18
C THR A 222 10.19 -23.76 17.04
N LEU A 223 11.50 -23.83 16.83
CA LEU A 223 12.48 -23.00 17.52
C LEU A 223 13.31 -22.25 16.48
N VAL A 224 13.46 -20.93 16.64
CA VAL A 224 14.21 -20.10 15.70
C VAL A 224 15.54 -19.67 16.29
N PHE A 225 16.58 -19.82 15.49
CA PHE A 225 17.94 -19.40 15.81
C PHE A 225 18.38 -18.25 14.89
N SER A 226 19.19 -17.35 15.44
CA SER A 226 19.95 -16.35 14.70
C SER A 226 21.40 -16.82 14.58
N ALA A 227 21.87 -16.98 13.34
CA ALA A 227 23.26 -17.24 13.02
C ALA A 227 23.99 -15.92 12.76
N ARG A 228 25.08 -15.70 13.47
CA ARG A 228 25.88 -14.47 13.46
C ARG A 228 27.35 -14.76 13.22
N ILE A 229 28.02 -13.81 12.57
CA ILE A 229 29.48 -13.79 12.38
C ILE A 229 29.94 -12.39 12.72
N GLU A 230 30.88 -12.26 13.66
CA GLU A 230 31.34 -10.95 14.16
C GLU A 230 30.15 -10.04 14.59
N ASP A 231 29.16 -10.65 15.25
CA ASP A 231 27.87 -10.05 15.65
C ASP A 231 26.97 -9.52 14.52
N LYS A 232 27.37 -9.71 13.26
CA LYS A 232 26.49 -9.44 12.11
C LYS A 232 25.56 -10.61 11.89
N ARG A 233 24.26 -10.33 11.75
CA ARG A 233 23.23 -11.31 11.38
C ARG A 233 23.48 -11.83 9.97
N VAL A 234 23.54 -13.13 9.82
CA VAL A 234 23.83 -13.80 8.55
C VAL A 234 22.61 -14.59 8.09
N GLU A 235 22.04 -15.40 8.97
CA GLU A 235 20.99 -16.34 8.61
C GLU A 235 20.06 -16.63 9.80
N THR A 236 18.79 -16.89 9.53
CA THR A 236 17.87 -17.45 10.51
C THR A 236 17.61 -18.92 10.21
N VAL A 237 17.51 -19.73 11.26
CA VAL A 237 17.24 -21.17 11.16
C VAL A 237 15.99 -21.50 11.97
N GLU A 238 14.97 -22.04 11.31
CA GLU A 238 13.75 -22.56 11.93
C GLU A 238 13.86 -24.08 12.07
N LEU A 239 13.86 -24.58 13.30
CA LEU A 239 13.95 -25.99 13.64
C LEU A 239 12.59 -26.51 14.15
N SER A 240 12.13 -27.66 13.66
CA SER A 240 10.99 -28.37 14.25
C SER A 240 11.39 -29.04 15.56
N LEU A 241 10.64 -28.81 16.64
CA LEU A 241 10.83 -29.44 17.95
C LEU A 241 10.26 -30.87 18.00
N GLU A 242 9.37 -31.24 17.07
CA GLU A 242 8.84 -32.60 16.94
C GLU A 242 9.84 -33.53 16.24
N THR A 243 10.32 -33.10 15.06
CA THR A 243 11.17 -33.94 14.19
C THR A 243 12.66 -33.67 14.38
N PHE A 244 13.02 -32.56 15.02
CA PHE A 244 14.40 -32.04 15.10
C PHE A 244 15.05 -31.83 13.72
N LYS A 245 14.23 -31.60 12.69
CA LYS A 245 14.69 -31.23 11.35
C LYS A 245 14.60 -29.73 11.16
N VAL A 246 15.57 -29.17 10.44
CA VAL A 246 15.49 -27.77 10.02
C VAL A 246 14.41 -27.65 8.94
N LEU A 247 13.41 -26.84 9.23
CA LEU A 247 12.31 -26.53 8.31
C LEU A 247 12.74 -25.48 7.30
N GLN A 248 13.40 -24.42 7.78
CA GLN A 248 13.84 -23.30 6.95
C GLN A 248 15.18 -22.77 7.46
N SER A 249 16.04 -22.36 6.53
CA SER A 249 17.28 -21.64 6.85
C SER A 249 17.50 -20.60 5.76
N ARG A 250 17.40 -19.30 6.12
CA ARG A 250 17.30 -18.18 5.17
C ARG A 250 18.03 -16.95 5.69
N GLY A 251 18.88 -16.37 4.82
CA GLY A 251 19.59 -15.12 5.07
C GLY A 251 18.87 -13.94 4.43
N LEU A 252 19.63 -12.88 4.15
CA LEU A 252 19.11 -11.63 3.58
C LEU A 252 18.19 -11.89 2.35
N CYS A 253 16.99 -11.33 2.40
CA CYS A 253 15.96 -11.44 1.34
C CYS A 253 15.67 -12.90 0.93
N ASN A 254 15.58 -13.83 1.89
CA ASN A 254 15.29 -15.25 1.69
C ASN A 254 16.33 -16.02 0.84
N LYS A 255 17.57 -15.52 0.74
CA LYS A 255 18.65 -16.18 0.00
C LYS A 255 19.51 -17.02 0.93
N ASN A 256 20.09 -18.10 0.38
CA ASN A 256 21.07 -18.88 1.11
C ASN A 256 22.39 -18.12 1.20
N THR A 257 23.04 -18.19 2.35
CA THR A 257 24.36 -17.58 2.54
C THR A 257 25.47 -18.54 2.15
N LYS A 258 26.69 -18.03 1.97
CA LYS A 258 27.88 -18.87 1.75
C LYS A 258 28.16 -19.83 2.92
N TYR A 259 27.59 -19.55 4.09
CA TYR A 259 27.75 -20.35 5.31
C TYR A 259 26.58 -21.30 5.58
N HIS A 260 25.54 -21.31 4.74
CA HIS A 260 24.31 -22.06 4.92
C HIS A 260 24.55 -23.52 5.36
N LYS A 261 25.35 -24.29 4.61
CA LYS A 261 25.66 -25.68 4.95
C LYS A 261 26.38 -25.83 6.30
N ARG A 262 27.27 -24.88 6.63
CA ARG A 262 28.04 -24.88 7.88
C ARG A 262 27.13 -24.60 9.07
N ILE A 263 26.19 -23.65 8.93
CA ILE A 263 25.17 -23.31 9.92
C ILE A 263 24.25 -24.51 10.17
N MET A 264 23.73 -25.14 9.10
CA MET A 264 22.89 -26.33 9.20
C MET A 264 23.59 -27.47 9.93
N ASN A 265 24.85 -27.72 9.60
CA ASN A 265 25.66 -28.76 10.26
C ASN A 265 25.91 -28.42 11.74
N LEU A 266 26.13 -27.15 12.08
CA LEU A 266 26.34 -26.72 13.46
C LEU A 266 25.07 -26.94 14.31
N VAL A 267 23.89 -26.62 13.77
CA VAL A 267 22.62 -26.91 14.44
C VAL A 267 22.40 -28.42 14.59
N HIS A 268 22.61 -29.20 13.52
CA HIS A 268 22.44 -30.65 13.54
C HIS A 268 23.35 -31.35 14.57
N LYS A 269 24.62 -30.94 14.67
CA LYS A 269 25.57 -31.47 15.67
C LYS A 269 25.11 -31.26 17.10
N ASN A 270 24.33 -30.21 17.36
CA ASN A 270 23.90 -29.81 18.69
C ASN A 270 22.44 -30.17 19.03
N ILE A 271 21.75 -30.95 18.19
CA ILE A 271 20.37 -31.41 18.44
C ILE A 271 20.22 -32.11 19.80
N ALA A 272 21.24 -32.87 20.24
CA ALA A 272 21.20 -33.55 21.53
C ALA A 272 21.05 -32.58 22.72
N LEU A 273 21.63 -31.39 22.64
CA LEU A 273 21.50 -30.35 23.68
C LEU A 273 20.09 -29.76 23.71
N ILE A 274 19.47 -29.58 22.54
CA ILE A 274 18.08 -29.12 22.41
C ILE A 274 17.12 -30.14 23.03
N ARG A 275 17.33 -31.44 22.74
CA ARG A 275 16.56 -32.54 23.35
C ARG A 275 16.68 -32.56 24.86
N LYS A 276 17.90 -32.35 25.39
CA LYS A 276 18.13 -32.28 26.83
C LYS A 276 17.34 -31.14 27.49
N ARG A 277 17.24 -29.97 26.83
CA ARG A 277 16.41 -28.84 27.30
C ARG A 277 14.91 -29.07 27.14
N MET A 278 14.47 -29.95 26.25
CA MET A 278 13.05 -30.31 26.12
C MET A 278 12.53 -31.17 27.27
N ALA A 279 13.39 -32.03 27.80
CA ALA A 279 13.06 -32.98 28.88
C ALA A 279 13.27 -32.42 30.29
N ALA A 280 13.83 -31.20 30.40
CA ALA A 280 14.03 -30.46 31.65
C ALA A 280 12.87 -29.49 31.88
#